data_AF-A0A1Q5XCH9-F1
#
_entry.id   AF-A0A1Q5XCH9-F1
#
_cell.length_a   1.000
_cell.length_b   1.000
_cell.length_c   1.000
_cell.angle_alpha   90.00
_cell.angle_beta   90.00
_cell.angle_gamma   90.00
#
_symmetry.space_group_name_H-M   'P 1'
#
loop_
_entity.id
_entity.type
_entity.pdbx_description
1 polymer ?
#
loop_
_entity_poly.entity_id
_entity_poly.type
_entity_poly.pdbx_seq_one_letter_code
_entity_poly.pdbx_strand_id
1 'polypeptide(L)'
;MLTDQQNAGERLKVLAEQLAEEVTLRQYERQPELRQRFGPSGMARTMQDSLYHLRYLAQSVALDSPLLFINYIVWLKALLVPKLVSAYAEACRELENLL
;
A
#
# COMPACT_ATOMS: atom_id res chain seq x y z
N MET A 1 -1.98 -3.13 32.72
CA MET A 1 -2.79 -2.09 32.07
C MET A 1 -2.04 -1.70 30.80
N LEU A 2 -2.64 -1.84 29.62
CA LEU A 2 -2.00 -1.47 28.35
C LEU A 2 -1.88 0.06 28.27
N THR A 3 -0.82 0.57 27.64
CA THR A 3 -0.65 2.00 27.37
C THR A 3 -1.66 2.49 26.34
N ASP A 4 -1.89 3.81 26.26
CA ASP A 4 -2.80 4.39 25.26
C ASP A 4 -2.40 4.05 23.82
N GLN A 5 -1.09 4.00 23.56
CA GLN A 5 -0.55 3.59 22.27
C GLN A 5 -0.79 2.10 22.00
N GLN A 6 -0.60 1.22 22.98
CA GLN A 6 -0.94 -0.21 22.85
C GLN A 6 -2.42 -0.41 22.51
N ASN A 7 -3.30 0.31 23.19
CA ASN A 7 -4.74 0.28 22.92
C ASN A 7 -5.08 0.81 21.51
N ALA A 8 -4.37 1.84 21.04
CA ALA A 8 -4.54 2.38 19.69
C ALA A 8 -4.05 1.42 18.60
N GLY A 9 -2.89 0.78 18.80
CA GLY A 9 -2.34 -0.21 17.87
C GLY A 9 -3.24 -1.43 17.72
N GLU A 10 -3.74 -1.98 18.83
CA GLU A 10 -4.67 -3.12 18.78
C GLU A 10 -6.02 -2.75 18.13
N ARG A 11 -6.55 -1.56 18.42
CA ARG A 11 -7.75 -1.06 17.71
C ARG A 11 -7.52 -0.94 16.21
N LEU A 12 -6.38 -0.36 15.79
CA LEU A 12 -6.05 -0.23 14.38
C LEU A 12 -5.91 -1.59 13.70
N LYS A 13 -5.33 -2.57 14.39
CA LYS A 13 -5.21 -3.96 13.91
C LYS A 13 -6.57 -4.61 13.67
N VAL A 14 -7.52 -4.43 14.59
CA VAL A 14 -8.89 -4.96 14.46
C VAL A 14 -9.62 -4.31 13.27
N LEU A 15 -9.44 -3.01 13.06
CA LEU A 15 -10.10 -2.26 11.99
C LEU A 15 -9.40 -2.39 10.62
N ALA A 16 -8.24 -3.04 10.54
CA ALA A 16 -7.35 -2.97 9.38
C ALA A 16 -8.01 -3.47 8.08
N GLU A 17 -8.85 -4.49 8.14
CA GLU A 17 -9.54 -5.03 6.95
C GLU A 17 -10.60 -4.07 6.41
N GLN A 18 -11.43 -3.51 7.30
CA GLN A 18 -12.43 -2.52 6.93
C GLN A 18 -11.79 -1.24 6.38
N LEU A 19 -10.70 -0.78 7.00
CA LEU A 19 -9.94 0.37 6.53
C LEU A 19 -9.25 0.10 5.18
N ALA A 20 -8.75 -1.11 4.95
CA ALA A 20 -8.14 -1.47 3.67
C ALA A 20 -9.16 -1.47 2.53
N GLU A 21 -10.36 -1.98 2.78
CA GLU A 21 -11.48 -1.91 1.84
C GLU A 21 -11.85 -0.45 1.53
N GLU A 22 -12.09 0.36 2.55
CA GLU A 22 -12.48 1.77 2.40
C GLU A 22 -11.42 2.60 1.67
N VAL A 23 -10.14 2.41 2.00
CA VAL A 23 -9.02 3.07 1.30
C VAL A 23 -8.99 2.66 -0.16
N THR A 24 -9.20 1.38 -0.47
CA THR A 24 -9.23 0.88 -1.84
C THR A 24 -10.39 1.45 -2.63
N LEU A 25 -11.59 1.49 -2.04
CA LEU A 25 -12.76 2.08 -2.67
C LEU A 25 -12.52 3.55 -3.00
N ARG A 26 -12.07 4.35 -2.03
CA ARG A 26 -11.74 5.77 -2.23
C ARG A 26 -10.66 6.00 -3.27
N GLN A 27 -9.65 5.12 -3.34
CA GLN A 27 -8.60 5.21 -4.37
C GLN A 27 -9.19 5.04 -5.76
N TYR A 28 -10.04 4.03 -5.96
CA TYR A 28 -10.67 3.73 -7.24
C TYR A 28 -11.79 4.71 -7.63
N GLU A 29 -12.41 5.37 -6.65
CA GLU A 29 -13.32 6.50 -6.90
C GLU A 29 -12.57 7.74 -7.37
N ARG A 30 -11.41 8.03 -6.78
CA ARG A 30 -10.56 9.18 -7.13
C ARG A 30 -9.79 8.98 -8.43
N GLN A 31 -9.47 7.74 -8.78
CA GLN A 31 -8.68 7.36 -9.96
C GLN A 31 -9.40 6.26 -10.75
N PRO A 32 -10.52 6.58 -11.40
CA PRO A 32 -11.32 5.59 -12.13
C PRO A 32 -10.53 4.88 -13.24
N GLU A 33 -9.48 5.51 -13.79
CA GLU A 33 -8.57 4.92 -14.76
C GLU A 33 -7.85 3.66 -14.25
N LEU A 34 -7.67 3.51 -12.94
CA LEU A 34 -7.09 2.29 -12.35
C LEU A 34 -7.96 1.07 -12.61
N ARG A 35 -9.29 1.25 -12.63
CA ARG A 35 -10.23 0.16 -12.93
C ARG A 35 -10.11 -0.28 -14.37
N GLN A 36 -9.99 0.66 -15.30
CA GLN A 36 -9.79 0.35 -16.71
C GLN A 36 -8.45 -0.37 -16.95
N ARG A 37 -7.38 0.10 -16.28
CA ARG A 37 -6.02 -0.41 -16.50
C ARG A 37 -5.75 -1.77 -15.86
N PHE A 38 -6.26 -2.00 -14.65
CA PHE A 38 -5.89 -3.17 -13.84
C PHE A 38 -7.06 -4.10 -13.47
N GLY A 39 -8.29 -3.68 -13.75
CA GLY A 39 -9.50 -4.46 -13.51
C GLY A 39 -9.67 -4.91 -12.05
N PRO A 40 -10.49 -5.95 -11.81
CA PRO A 40 -10.75 -6.49 -10.47
C PRO A 40 -9.49 -7.02 -9.77
N SER A 41 -8.53 -7.59 -10.52
CA SER A 41 -7.30 -8.12 -9.93
C SER A 41 -6.42 -7.00 -9.34
N GLY A 42 -6.32 -5.85 -10.03
CA GLY A 42 -5.63 -4.68 -9.50
C GLY A 42 -6.26 -4.16 -8.22
N MET A 43 -7.59 -4.17 -8.15
CA MET A 43 -8.33 -3.71 -6.98
C MET A 43 -8.10 -4.64 -5.77
N ALA A 44 -8.12 -5.95 -5.99
CA ALA A 44 -7.80 -6.93 -4.96
C ALA A 44 -6.36 -6.78 -4.43
N ARG A 45 -5.38 -6.54 -5.32
CA ARG A 45 -3.99 -6.29 -4.93
C ARG A 45 -3.84 -4.97 -4.16
N THR A 46 -4.54 -3.92 -4.58
CA THR A 46 -4.55 -2.63 -3.88
C THR A 46 -5.10 -2.76 -2.45
N MET A 47 -6.16 -3.56 -2.28
CA MET A 47 -6.70 -3.89 -0.95
C MET A 47 -5.70 -4.66 -0.10
N GLN A 48 -5.03 -5.65 -0.70
CA GLN A 48 -4.00 -6.43 -0.01
C GLN A 48 -2.83 -5.54 0.44
N ASP A 49 -2.34 -4.65 -0.42
CA ASP A 49 -1.26 -3.72 -0.09
C ASP A 49 -1.68 -2.75 1.03
N SER A 50 -2.88 -2.19 0.94
CA SER A 50 -3.47 -1.33 1.97
C SER A 50 -3.55 -2.04 3.33
N LEU A 51 -3.97 -3.31 3.34
CA LEU A 51 -4.03 -4.13 4.54
C LEU A 51 -2.64 -4.35 5.15
N TYR A 52 -1.61 -4.62 4.34
CA TYR A 52 -0.25 -4.75 4.85
C TYR A 52 0.25 -3.44 5.46
N HIS A 53 0.03 -2.30 4.81
CA HIS A 53 0.42 -0.99 5.36
C HIS A 53 -0.22 -0.76 6.73
N LEU A 54 -1.52 -1.01 6.87
CA LEU A 54 -2.28 -0.81 8.11
C LEU A 54 -1.82 -1.76 9.22
N ARG A 55 -1.47 -3.01 8.90
CA ARG A 55 -0.95 -3.98 9.88
C ARG A 55 0.44 -3.59 10.40
N TYR A 56 1.34 -3.10 9.53
CA TYR A 56 2.65 -2.60 9.96
C TYR A 56 2.51 -1.32 10.81
N LEU A 57 1.59 -0.43 10.44
CA LEU A 57 1.29 0.77 11.23
C LEU A 57 0.75 0.38 12.62
N ALA A 58 -0.22 -0.54 12.68
CA ALA A 58 -0.77 -1.04 13.93
C ALA A 58 0.30 -1.61 14.86
N GLN A 59 1.21 -2.44 14.33
CA GLN A 59 2.32 -2.99 15.09
C GLN A 59 3.28 -1.91 15.59
N SER A 60 3.62 -0.92 14.75
CA SER A 60 4.51 0.18 15.15
C SER A 60 3.92 1.01 16.30
N VAL A 61 2.61 1.23 16.29
CA VAL A 61 1.89 1.96 17.34
C VAL A 61 1.78 1.10 18.60
N ALA A 62 1.47 -0.19 18.46
CA ALA A 62 1.35 -1.10 19.60
C ALA A 62 2.68 -1.27 20.36
N LEU A 63 3.81 -1.20 19.66
CA LEU A 63 5.14 -1.35 20.22
C LEU A 63 5.82 -0.02 20.58
N ASP A 64 5.12 1.12 20.43
CA ASP A 64 5.69 2.48 20.55
C ASP A 64 7.03 2.61 19.80
N SER A 65 7.07 2.08 18.58
CA SER A 65 8.26 2.00 17.75
C SER A 65 7.98 2.54 16.35
N PRO A 66 8.03 3.86 16.14
CA PRO A 66 7.85 4.48 14.82
C PRO A 66 8.85 3.96 13.78
N LEU A 67 10.06 3.57 14.23
CA LEU A 67 11.09 3.00 13.37
C LEU A 67 10.63 1.72 12.65
N LEU A 68 9.74 0.92 13.24
CA LEU A 68 9.20 -0.28 12.61
C LEU A 68 8.45 0.07 11.31
N PHE A 69 7.60 1.10 11.35
CA PHE A 69 6.87 1.54 10.17
C PHE A 69 7.77 2.27 9.17
N ILE A 70 8.73 3.08 9.65
CA ILE A 70 9.70 3.76 8.78
C ILE A 70 10.53 2.74 7.99
N ASN A 71 11.06 1.71 8.66
CA ASN A 71 11.85 0.66 8.01
C ASN A 71 11.03 -0.12 6.98
N TYR A 72 9.76 -0.40 7.30
CA TYR A 72 8.82 -1.00 6.36
C TYR A 72 8.65 -0.16 5.09
N ILE A 73 8.43 1.15 5.23
CA ILE A 73 8.27 2.05 4.08
C ILE A 73 9.57 2.18 3.26
N VAL A 74 10.73 2.25 3.92
CA VAL A 74 12.04 2.28 3.25
C VAL A 74 12.26 1.02 2.41
N TRP A 75 12.00 -0.15 2.99
CA TRP A 75 12.08 -1.43 2.28
C TRP A 75 11.09 -1.48 1.10
N LEU A 76 9.84 -1.08 1.32
CA LEU A 76 8.80 -1.08 0.30
C LEU A 76 9.18 -0.18 -0.88
N LYS A 77 9.72 1.02 -0.60
CA LYS A 77 10.21 1.94 -1.62
C LYS A 77 11.31 1.30 -2.46
N ALA A 78 12.28 0.66 -1.82
CA ALA A 78 13.37 -0.04 -2.51
C ALA A 78 12.86 -1.21 -3.38
N LEU A 79 11.78 -1.88 -2.97
CA LEU A 79 11.14 -2.95 -3.74
C LEU A 79 10.36 -2.44 -4.96
N LEU A 80 9.67 -1.31 -4.84
CA LEU A 80 8.76 -0.79 -5.89
C LEU A 80 9.46 0.07 -6.94
N VAL A 81 10.48 0.86 -6.55
CA VAL A 81 11.16 1.79 -7.47
C VAL A 81 11.76 1.09 -8.70
N PRO A 82 12.49 -0.04 -8.58
CA PRO A 82 13.03 -0.72 -9.75
C PRO A 82 11.97 -1.16 -10.75
N LYS A 83 10.80 -1.60 -10.26
CA LYS A 83 9.68 -2.05 -11.10
C LYS A 83 9.04 -0.91 -11.88
N LEU A 84 9.00 0.29 -11.30
CA LEU A 84 8.54 1.49 -11.99
C LEU A 84 9.52 1.84 -13.11
N VAL A 85 10.82 1.90 -12.79
CA VAL A 85 11.88 2.24 -13.76
C VAL A 85 11.91 1.26 -14.95
N SER A 86 11.76 -0.05 -14.71
CA SER A 86 11.74 -1.04 -15.80
C SER A 86 10.52 -0.87 -16.71
N ALA A 87 9.35 -0.59 -16.14
CA ALA A 87 8.13 -0.38 -16.92
C ALA A 87 8.23 0.89 -17.81
N TYR A 88 8.83 1.97 -17.30
CA TYR A 88 9.11 3.16 -18.12
C TYR A 88 10.11 2.87 -19.25
N ALA A 89 11.18 2.12 -18.96
CA ALA A 89 12.19 1.77 -19.96
C ALA A 89 11.65 0.81 -21.06
N GLU A 90 10.66 -0.02 -20.74
CA GLU A 90 9.97 -0.86 -21.72
C GLU A 90 9.03 -0.03 -22.60
N ALA A 91 8.24 0.85 -22.01
CA ALA A 91 7.36 1.75 -22.76
C ALA A 91 8.12 2.68 -23.73
N CYS A 92 9.28 3.20 -23.32
CA CYS A 92 10.15 3.99 -24.22
C CYS A 92 10.65 3.17 -25.42
N ARG A 93 11.06 1.91 -25.20
CA ARG A 93 11.52 1.02 -26.28
C ARG A 93 10.41 0.63 -27.24
N GLU A 94 9.19 0.43 -26.76
CA GLU A 94 8.03 0.17 -27.63
C GLU A 94 7.71 1.39 -28.51
N LEU A 95 7.79 2.60 -27.97
CA LEU A 95 7.60 3.84 -28.75
C LEU A 95 8.69 4.02 -29.80
N GLU A 96 9.95 3.70 -29.50
CA GLU A 96 11.06 3.75 -30.45
C GLU A 96 10.91 2.74 -31.61
N ASN A 97 10.34 1.56 -31.36
CA ASN A 97 10.11 0.56 -32.41
C ASN A 97 8.89 0.87 -33.30
N LEU A 98 8.04 1.83 -32.89
CA LEU A 98 6.85 2.27 -33.63
C LEU A 98 7.11 3.52 -34.50
N LEU A 99 8.29 4.14 -34.37
CA LEU A 99 8.77 5.29 -35.17
C LEU A 99 9.83 4.83 -36.18
#